data_AF-A0AAV0IPS2-F1
#
_entry.id   AF-A0AAV0IPS2-F1
#
_cell.length_a   1.000
_cell.length_b   1.000
_cell.length_c   1.000
_cell.angle_alpha   90.00
_cell.angle_beta   90.00
_cell.angle_gamma   90.00
#
_symmetry.space_group_name_H-M   'P 1'
#
loop_
_entity.id
_entity.type
_entity.pdbx_description
1 polymer ?
#
loop_
_entity_poly.entity_id
_entity_poly.type
_entity_poly.pdbx_seq_one_letter_code
_entity_poly.pdbx_strand_id
1 'polypeptide(L)'
;MLDDPVSEFEFPDPDTTPIRVRRFSHRLDDDYIAKYKKALSIMKSLPHSDPRSFTWQVEIHCQYCTGSFLQQGSDFPVRVHRNWLFFPWHPMFLYFHERILGSLIGDETFALPFWGWASPDGMTLPELYLNGSFNDHRRDPTHYPPTVEDLNFKKLDPTRSTPEEQIRLNLALMYNHMVSGAKTAQLFLGCPYKTGADMVTTPYLLL
;
A
#
# COMPACT_ATOMS: atom_id res chain seq x y z
N MET A 1 -4.17 11.18 -23.24
CA MET A 1 -3.13 10.17 -22.96
C MET A 1 -1.80 10.84 -23.19
N LEU A 2 -0.78 10.51 -22.40
CA LEU A 2 0.59 10.89 -22.76
C LEU A 2 0.94 10.08 -24.01
N ASP A 3 1.30 10.75 -25.10
CA ASP A 3 1.72 10.10 -26.36
C ASP A 3 3.18 9.64 -26.30
N ASP A 4 3.78 9.65 -25.10
CA ASP A 4 5.14 9.20 -24.89
C ASP A 4 5.22 7.68 -25.10
N PRO A 5 6.24 7.20 -25.83
CA PRO A 5 6.45 5.77 -25.99
C PRO A 5 6.70 5.11 -24.64
N VAL A 6 6.12 3.93 -24.44
CA VAL A 6 6.43 3.09 -23.27
C VAL A 6 7.89 2.66 -23.36
N SER A 7 8.68 3.03 -22.35
CA SER A 7 10.08 2.60 -22.21
C SER A 7 10.16 1.32 -21.40
N GLU A 8 11.11 0.45 -21.75
CA GLU A 8 11.48 -0.69 -20.91
C GLU A 8 12.03 -0.23 -19.56
N PHE A 9 11.82 -1.05 -18.52
CA PHE A 9 12.33 -0.74 -17.19
C PHE A 9 13.84 -0.98 -17.11
N GLU A 10 14.57 0.00 -16.57
CA GLU A 10 15.99 -0.11 -16.25
C GLU A 10 16.18 -0.10 -14.73
N PHE A 11 17.01 -1.01 -14.22
CA PHE A 11 17.38 -1.01 -12.81
C PHE A 11 18.21 0.24 -12.47
N PRO A 12 17.97 0.86 -11.29
CA PRO A 12 18.83 1.93 -10.83
C PRO A 12 20.26 1.41 -10.64
N ASP A 13 21.24 2.21 -11.06
CA ASP A 13 22.65 1.90 -10.89
C ASP A 13 23.00 1.84 -9.39
N PRO A 14 23.48 0.70 -8.87
CA PRO A 14 23.76 0.51 -7.45
C PRO A 14 24.93 1.37 -6.94
N ASP A 15 25.83 1.82 -7.81
CA ASP A 15 27.00 2.62 -7.42
C ASP A 15 26.65 4.11 -7.26
N THR A 16 25.60 4.56 -7.94
CA THR A 16 25.18 5.97 -7.97
C THR A 16 23.84 6.23 -7.30
N THR A 17 23.00 5.20 -7.13
CA THR A 17 21.67 5.35 -6.53
C THR A 17 21.72 5.07 -5.01
N PRO A 18 21.28 6.02 -4.17
CA PRO A 18 21.26 5.81 -2.72
C PRO A 18 20.24 4.73 -2.30
N ILE A 19 20.61 3.95 -1.29
CA ILE A 19 19.69 3.01 -0.64
C ILE A 19 18.64 3.80 0.16
N ARG A 20 17.36 3.59 -0.17
CA ARG A 20 16.22 4.17 0.54
C ARG A 20 15.79 3.25 1.69
N VAL A 21 15.98 3.70 2.93
CA VAL A 21 15.63 2.91 4.13
C VAL A 21 14.28 3.34 4.66
N ARG A 22 13.24 2.53 4.42
CA ARG A 22 11.90 2.75 4.98
C ARG A 22 11.90 2.58 6.49
N ARG A 23 11.16 3.42 7.21
CA ARG A 23 11.10 3.45 8.68
C ARG A 23 9.68 3.23 9.17
N PHE A 24 9.57 2.71 10.39
CA PHE A 24 8.30 2.62 11.09
C PHE A 24 7.67 4.02 11.25
N SER A 25 6.41 4.16 10.84
CA SER A 25 5.69 5.44 10.90
C SER A 25 5.57 6.02 12.31
N HIS A 26 5.49 5.18 13.34
CA HIS A 26 5.42 5.59 14.74
C HIS A 26 6.80 5.93 15.35
N ARG A 27 7.88 5.81 14.57
CA ARG A 27 9.25 6.13 15.00
C ARG A 27 9.91 7.22 14.15
N LEU A 28 9.11 7.96 13.38
CA LEU A 28 9.61 9.10 12.61
C LEU A 28 9.85 10.28 13.53
N ASP A 29 10.94 11.02 13.28
CA ASP A 29 11.19 12.32 13.89
C ASP A 29 10.40 13.44 13.17
N ASP A 30 10.28 14.58 13.84
CA ASP A 30 9.53 15.73 13.35
C ASP A 30 10.06 16.26 12.02
N ASP A 31 11.37 16.21 11.80
CA ASP A 31 12.01 16.66 10.55
C ASP A 31 11.60 15.77 9.37
N TYR A 32 11.57 14.45 9.59
CA TYR A 32 11.12 13.49 8.59
C TYR A 32 9.63 13.65 8.28
N ILE A 33 8.81 13.84 9.32
CA ILE A 33 7.38 14.10 9.17
C ILE A 33 7.15 15.39 8.37
N ALA A 34 7.87 16.47 8.69
CA ALA A 34 7.79 17.73 7.98
C ALA A 34 8.22 17.59 6.51
N LYS A 35 9.30 16.85 6.25
CA LYS A 35 9.78 16.53 4.90
C LYS A 35 8.73 15.76 4.09
N TYR A 36 8.16 14.69 4.66
CA TYR A 36 7.13 13.91 3.98
C TYR A 36 5.85 14.75 3.76
N LYS A 37 5.47 15.58 4.74
CA LYS A 37 4.32 16.48 4.63
C LYS A 37 4.49 17.48 3.49
N LYS A 38 5.71 18.01 3.31
CA LYS A 38 6.06 18.88 2.18
C LYS A 38 5.90 18.15 0.85
N ALA A 39 6.47 16.95 0.70
CA ALA A 39 6.36 16.17 -0.53
C ALA A 39 4.89 15.87 -0.90
N LEU A 40 4.10 15.44 0.07
CA LEU A 40 2.67 15.16 -0.14
C LEU A 40 1.87 16.43 -0.43
N SER A 41 2.19 17.56 0.21
CA SER A 41 1.56 18.85 -0.06
C SER A 41 1.79 19.29 -1.51
N ILE A 42 3.02 19.14 -2.02
CA ILE A 42 3.35 19.44 -3.41
C ILE A 42 2.58 18.50 -4.33
N MET A 43 2.64 17.19 -4.10
CA MET A 43 1.93 16.19 -4.90
C MET A 43 0.42 16.47 -5.00
N LYS A 44 -0.22 16.90 -3.91
CA LYS A 44 -1.63 17.29 -3.86
C LYS A 44 -1.95 18.61 -4.56
N SER A 45 -0.96 19.48 -4.73
CA SER A 45 -1.11 20.76 -5.44
C SER A 45 -0.95 20.66 -6.96
N LEU A 46 -0.38 19.56 -7.46
CA LEU A 46 -0.20 19.34 -8.89
C LEU A 46 -1.56 19.19 -9.60
N PRO A 47 -1.69 19.71 -10.84
CA PRO A 47 -2.90 19.52 -11.62
C PRO A 47 -3.07 18.05 -12.01
N HIS A 48 -4.31 17.62 -12.25
CA HIS A 48 -4.62 16.25 -12.66
C HIS A 48 -3.88 15.80 -13.93
N SER A 49 -3.56 16.73 -14.85
CA SER A 49 -2.79 16.45 -16.07
C SER A 49 -1.33 16.07 -15.81
N ASP A 50 -0.80 16.33 -14.61
CA ASP A 50 0.52 15.85 -14.21
C ASP A 50 0.39 14.40 -13.70
N PRO A 51 1.08 13.43 -14.32
CA PRO A 51 1.02 12.01 -13.90
C PRO A 51 1.61 11.76 -12.51
N ARG A 52 2.26 12.75 -11.91
CA ARG A 52 2.77 12.69 -10.54
C ARG A 52 1.75 13.18 -9.51
N SER A 53 0.64 13.78 -9.95
CA SER A 53 -0.37 14.35 -9.05
C SER A 53 -1.00 13.30 -8.15
N PHE A 54 -1.45 13.74 -6.96
CA PHE A 54 -2.08 12.84 -5.99
C PHE A 54 -3.29 12.11 -6.59
N THR A 55 -4.13 12.82 -7.35
CA THR A 55 -5.30 12.24 -8.02
C THR A 55 -4.88 11.16 -9.02
N TRP A 56 -3.85 11.42 -9.85
CA TRP A 56 -3.37 10.42 -10.79
C TRP A 56 -2.83 9.16 -10.09
N GLN A 57 -2.07 9.34 -9.01
CA GLN A 57 -1.56 8.23 -8.21
C GLN A 57 -2.68 7.36 -7.60
N VAL A 58 -3.77 7.98 -7.15
CA VAL A 58 -4.97 7.26 -6.66
C VAL A 58 -5.69 6.51 -7.80
N GLU A 59 -5.78 7.12 -8.97
CA GLU A 59 -6.44 6.53 -10.13
C GLU A 59 -5.70 5.33 -10.70
N ILE A 60 -4.36 5.29 -10.65
CA ILE A 60 -3.58 4.10 -11.03
C ILE A 60 -4.08 2.88 -10.24
N HIS A 61 -4.22 3.00 -8.92
CA HIS A 61 -4.78 1.91 -8.12
C HIS A 61 -6.21 1.58 -8.55
N CYS A 62 -7.08 2.58 -8.72
CA CYS A 62 -8.45 2.35 -9.20
C CYS A 62 -8.47 1.49 -10.48
N GLN A 63 -7.75 1.91 -11.52
CA GLN A 63 -7.79 1.29 -12.84
C GLN A 63 -7.36 -0.19 -12.84
N TYR A 64 -6.27 -0.53 -12.13
CA TYR A 64 -5.77 -1.90 -12.05
C TYR A 64 -6.56 -2.82 -11.10
N CYS A 65 -7.39 -2.25 -10.23
CA CYS A 65 -8.15 -3.00 -9.22
C CYS A 65 -9.60 -3.23 -9.64
N THR A 66 -10.23 -2.24 -10.26
CA THR A 66 -11.65 -2.29 -10.63
C THR A 66 -11.90 -2.98 -11.96
N GLY A 67 -10.87 -3.27 -12.74
CA GLY A 67 -10.98 -3.92 -14.04
C GLY A 67 -11.19 -2.93 -15.19
N SER A 68 -10.55 -1.76 -15.11
CA SER A 68 -10.66 -0.71 -16.13
C SER A 68 -9.88 -1.01 -17.41
N PHE A 69 -8.93 -1.95 -17.35
CA PHE A 69 -8.16 -2.44 -18.50
C PHE A 69 -8.59 -3.84 -18.88
N LEU A 70 -8.69 -4.11 -20.20
CA LEU A 70 -8.88 -5.45 -20.73
C LEU A 70 -7.54 -6.15 -20.94
N GLN A 71 -7.53 -7.47 -20.76
CA GLN A 71 -6.39 -8.28 -21.13
C GLN A 71 -6.24 -8.29 -22.66
N GLN A 72 -5.00 -8.18 -23.15
CA GLN A 72 -4.77 -8.22 -24.59
C GLN A 72 -5.27 -9.56 -25.19
N GLY A 73 -6.15 -9.48 -26.20
CA GLY A 73 -6.72 -10.66 -26.84
C GLY A 73 -7.84 -11.35 -26.05
N SER A 74 -8.45 -10.69 -25.06
CA SER A 74 -9.56 -11.22 -24.27
C SER A 74 -10.49 -10.11 -23.80
N ASP A 75 -11.78 -10.43 -23.61
CA ASP A 75 -12.75 -9.52 -23.00
C ASP A 75 -12.69 -9.53 -21.46
N PHE A 76 -11.78 -10.31 -20.87
CA PHE A 76 -11.61 -10.33 -19.42
C PHE A 76 -10.81 -9.13 -18.92
N PRO A 77 -11.22 -8.50 -17.80
CA PRO A 77 -10.48 -7.40 -17.22
C PRO A 77 -9.16 -7.87 -16.59
N VAL A 78 -8.18 -6.97 -16.54
CA VAL A 78 -6.98 -7.09 -15.71
C VAL A 78 -7.37 -6.84 -14.25
N ARG A 79 -6.96 -7.74 -13.35
CA ARG A 79 -7.10 -7.53 -11.90
C ARG A 79 -5.82 -7.93 -11.17
N VAL A 80 -5.30 -7.01 -10.36
CA VAL A 80 -4.06 -7.23 -9.58
C VAL A 80 -4.31 -7.77 -8.17
N HIS A 81 -5.57 -7.80 -7.73
CA HIS A 81 -5.98 -8.26 -6.40
C HIS A 81 -6.38 -9.74 -6.40
N ARG A 82 -6.32 -10.40 -5.23
CA ARG A 82 -6.77 -11.80 -4.98
C ARG A 82 -6.09 -12.88 -5.85
N ASN A 83 -4.91 -12.57 -6.37
CA ASN A 83 -4.09 -13.51 -7.14
C ASN A 83 -2.61 -13.14 -6.97
N TRP A 84 -1.73 -13.95 -7.56
CA TRP A 84 -0.27 -13.79 -7.44
C TRP A 84 0.32 -12.47 -7.95
N LEU A 85 -0.45 -11.63 -8.66
CA LEU A 85 -0.02 -10.31 -9.13
C LEU A 85 -0.06 -9.25 -8.02
N PHE A 86 -0.70 -9.55 -6.89
CA PHE A 86 -0.77 -8.62 -5.75
C PHE A 86 0.62 -8.20 -5.29
N PHE A 87 1.50 -9.18 -5.06
CA PHE A 87 2.86 -8.96 -4.55
C PHE A 87 3.85 -8.31 -5.52
N PRO A 88 3.85 -8.55 -6.84
CA PRO A 88 4.72 -7.80 -7.75
C PRO A 88 4.17 -6.41 -8.10
N TRP A 89 2.85 -6.25 -8.21
CA TRP A 89 2.27 -4.97 -8.65
C TRP A 89 2.39 -3.88 -7.58
N HIS A 90 2.06 -4.15 -6.31
CA HIS A 90 2.08 -3.13 -5.26
C HIS A 90 3.48 -2.58 -4.96
N PRO A 91 4.55 -3.40 -4.85
CA PRO A 91 5.91 -2.89 -4.71
C PRO A 91 6.35 -2.04 -5.88
N MET A 92 5.99 -2.37 -7.13
CA MET A 92 6.29 -1.51 -8.28
C MET A 92 5.51 -0.20 -8.24
N PHE A 93 4.24 -0.23 -7.85
CA PHE A 93 3.46 0.98 -7.61
C PHE A 93 4.12 1.87 -6.55
N LEU A 94 4.50 1.30 -5.40
CA LEU A 94 5.19 2.00 -4.32
C LEU A 94 6.59 2.46 -4.69
N TYR A 95 7.32 1.72 -5.54
CA TYR A 95 8.64 2.10 -6.04
C TYR A 95 8.58 3.42 -6.79
N PHE A 96 7.67 3.55 -7.76
CA PHE A 96 7.51 4.81 -8.48
C PHE A 96 6.92 5.90 -7.59
N HIS A 97 5.93 5.59 -6.75
CA HIS A 97 5.33 6.56 -5.83
C HIS A 97 6.38 7.20 -4.88
N GLU A 98 7.24 6.39 -4.29
CA GLU A 98 8.33 6.84 -3.41
C GLU A 98 9.32 7.76 -4.14
N ARG A 99 9.73 7.39 -5.36
CA ARG A 99 10.65 8.20 -6.17
C ARG A 99 10.02 9.51 -6.63
N ILE A 100 8.74 9.49 -6.98
CA ILE A 100 7.99 10.70 -7.32
C ILE A 100 8.00 11.65 -6.12
N LEU A 101 7.62 11.19 -4.91
CA LEU A 101 7.65 12.02 -3.71
C LEU A 101 9.02 12.63 -3.45
N GLY A 102 10.09 11.83 -3.55
CA GLY A 102 11.46 12.31 -3.43
C GLY A 102 11.80 13.38 -4.47
N SER A 103 11.41 13.17 -5.74
CA SER A 103 11.66 14.12 -6.82
C SER A 103 10.99 15.48 -6.60
N LEU A 104 9.80 15.50 -5.99
CA LEU A 104 9.04 16.74 -5.73
C LEU A 104 9.69 17.64 -4.68
N ILE A 105 10.59 17.09 -3.85
CA ILE A 105 11.34 17.85 -2.84
C ILE A 105 12.85 17.89 -3.10
N GLY A 106 13.31 17.32 -4.22
CA GLY A 106 14.74 17.21 -4.54
C GLY A 106 15.52 16.31 -3.58
N ASP A 107 14.89 15.27 -3.04
CA ASP A 107 15.53 14.31 -2.11
C ASP A 107 15.54 12.90 -2.70
N GLU A 108 16.67 12.51 -3.26
CA GLU A 108 16.88 11.16 -3.81
C GLU A 108 17.04 10.08 -2.74
N THR A 109 17.14 10.45 -1.46
CA THR A 109 17.21 9.52 -0.33
C THR A 109 15.85 9.29 0.35
N PHE A 110 14.81 10.05 -0.05
CA PHE A 110 13.47 9.93 0.53
C PHE A 110 12.96 8.49 0.48
N ALA A 111 12.47 7.97 1.60
CA ALA A 111 11.85 6.66 1.69
C ALA A 111 10.43 6.78 2.25
N LEU A 112 9.48 6.01 1.74
CA LEU A 112 8.16 5.93 2.37
C LEU A 112 8.30 5.33 3.77
N PRO A 113 7.60 5.87 4.78
CA PRO A 113 7.43 5.11 6.01
C PRO A 113 6.50 3.92 5.76
N PHE A 114 6.54 2.94 6.65
CA PHE A 114 5.57 1.85 6.67
C PHE A 114 4.90 1.77 8.03
N TRP A 115 3.63 1.41 8.03
CA TRP A 115 2.87 1.24 9.26
C TRP A 115 3.27 -0.08 9.93
N GLY A 116 3.86 0.01 11.12
CA GLY A 116 4.36 -1.11 11.90
C GLY A 116 3.31 -1.95 12.63
N TRP A 117 2.14 -2.19 12.05
CA TRP A 117 1.02 -2.91 12.71
C TRP A 117 1.32 -4.37 13.07
N ALA A 118 2.43 -4.95 12.60
CA ALA A 118 2.91 -6.25 13.05
C ALA A 118 3.67 -6.21 14.40
N SER A 119 3.96 -5.01 14.93
CA SER A 119 4.61 -4.79 16.23
C SER A 119 3.62 -4.11 17.18
N PRO A 120 3.52 -4.50 18.47
CA PRO A 120 2.53 -3.94 19.39
C PRO A 120 2.56 -2.41 19.49
N ASP A 121 3.74 -1.80 19.45
CA ASP A 121 3.95 -0.35 19.50
C ASP A 121 3.50 0.39 18.21
N GLY A 122 3.23 -0.34 17.13
CA GLY A 122 2.74 0.19 15.86
C GLY A 122 1.30 -0.20 15.53
N MET A 123 0.55 -0.81 16.47
CA MET A 123 -0.83 -1.29 16.21
C MET A 123 -1.91 -0.22 16.34
N THR A 124 -1.58 1.04 16.63
CA THR A 124 -2.52 2.16 16.57
C THR A 124 -2.28 2.99 15.31
N LEU A 125 -3.30 3.67 14.80
CA LEU A 125 -3.15 4.63 13.70
C LEU A 125 -2.05 5.66 14.02
N PRO A 126 -0.98 5.77 13.21
CA PRO A 126 0.11 6.70 13.49
C PRO A 126 -0.35 8.16 13.48
N GLU A 127 0.05 8.93 14.50
CA GLU A 127 -0.44 10.30 14.74
C GLU A 127 -0.18 11.26 13.56
N LEU A 128 0.88 11.04 12.77
CA LEU A 128 1.13 11.87 11.58
C LEU A 128 -0.07 11.89 10.63
N TYR A 129 -0.82 10.79 10.54
CA TYR A 129 -1.95 10.66 9.62
C TYR A 129 -3.16 11.46 10.06
N LEU A 130 -3.22 11.94 11.31
CA LEU A 130 -4.32 12.75 11.81
C LEU A 130 -4.21 14.23 11.40
N ASN A 131 -3.09 14.65 10.82
CA ASN A 131 -2.73 16.06 10.71
C ASN A 131 -2.33 16.50 9.30
N GLY A 132 -2.72 17.73 8.93
CA GLY A 132 -2.26 18.43 7.72
C GLY A 132 -2.46 17.63 6.43
N SER A 133 -1.45 17.61 5.56
CA SER A 133 -1.50 16.95 4.25
C SER A 133 -1.74 15.45 4.32
N PHE A 134 -1.53 14.79 5.46
CA PHE A 134 -1.77 13.36 5.64
C PHE A 134 -3.20 13.02 6.04
N ASN A 135 -3.95 14.00 6.53
CA ASN A 135 -5.30 13.78 7.00
C ASN A 135 -6.23 13.40 5.84
N ASP A 136 -7.10 12.43 6.11
CA ASP A 136 -8.22 12.06 5.26
C ASP A 136 -9.47 12.04 6.13
N HIS A 137 -10.39 12.96 5.85
CA HIS A 137 -11.65 13.10 6.60
C HIS A 137 -12.64 11.96 6.38
N ARG A 138 -12.35 11.01 5.48
CA ARG A 138 -13.19 9.85 5.18
C ARG A 138 -12.77 8.58 5.93
N ARG A 139 -11.96 8.69 6.98
CA ARG A 139 -11.63 7.58 7.89
C ARG A 139 -12.67 7.45 8.99
N ASP A 140 -12.80 6.25 9.54
CA ASP A 140 -13.64 6.00 10.72
C ASP A 140 -12.95 6.54 11.98
N PRO A 141 -13.47 7.61 12.63
CA PRO A 141 -12.84 8.19 13.80
C PRO A 141 -12.90 7.28 15.03
N THR A 142 -13.72 6.23 15.03
CA THR A 142 -13.78 5.27 16.15
C THR A 142 -12.53 4.41 16.24
N HIS A 143 -11.72 4.36 15.18
CA HIS A 143 -10.46 3.63 15.11
C HIS A 143 -9.22 4.53 15.31
N TYR A 144 -9.42 5.79 15.70
CA TYR A 144 -8.28 6.68 16.01
C TYR A 144 -7.61 6.27 17.34
N PRO A 145 -6.35 6.66 17.58
CA PRO A 145 -5.68 6.39 18.84
C PRO A 145 -6.53 6.90 20.02
N PRO A 146 -6.58 6.16 21.13
CA PRO A 146 -5.72 5.02 21.49
C PRO A 146 -6.22 3.64 21.01
N THR A 147 -7.19 3.57 20.10
CA THR A 147 -7.72 2.29 19.60
C THR A 147 -6.64 1.47 18.92
N VAL A 148 -6.48 0.21 19.37
CA VAL A 148 -5.65 -0.81 18.71
C VAL A 148 -6.42 -1.31 17.48
N GLU A 149 -5.78 -1.29 16.31
CA GLU A 149 -6.37 -1.79 15.07
C GLU A 149 -6.75 -3.26 15.18
N ASP A 150 -7.86 -3.65 14.57
CA ASP A 150 -8.24 -5.05 14.41
C ASP A 150 -7.79 -5.56 13.04
N LEU A 151 -6.71 -6.35 13.00
CA LEU A 151 -6.21 -6.90 11.73
C LEU A 151 -7.14 -7.94 11.11
N ASN A 152 -8.14 -8.43 11.85
CA ASN A 152 -9.18 -9.33 11.37
C ASN A 152 -10.56 -8.65 11.40
N PHE A 153 -10.58 -7.34 11.17
CA PHE A 153 -11.77 -6.50 11.33
C PHE A 153 -12.98 -7.02 10.54
N LYS A 154 -14.11 -7.13 11.25
CA LYS A 154 -15.42 -7.46 10.70
C LYS A 154 -16.41 -6.37 11.10
N LYS A 155 -16.90 -5.62 10.10
CA LYS A 155 -17.77 -4.44 10.32
C LYS A 155 -19.02 -4.71 11.17
N LEU A 156 -19.54 -5.94 11.17
CA LEU A 156 -20.75 -6.33 11.90
C LEU A 156 -20.45 -7.15 13.17
N ASP A 157 -19.19 -7.24 13.58
CA ASP A 157 -18.83 -7.94 14.82
C ASP A 157 -19.19 -7.06 16.02
N PRO A 158 -20.13 -7.47 16.89
CA PRO A 158 -20.48 -6.71 18.07
C PRO A 158 -19.44 -6.84 19.19
N THR A 159 -18.49 -7.77 19.07
CA THR A 159 -17.50 -8.03 20.11
C THR A 159 -16.37 -7.00 20.03
N ARG A 160 -16.08 -6.37 21.18
CA ARG A 160 -14.92 -5.50 21.33
C ARG A 160 -13.95 -6.15 22.30
N SER A 161 -12.77 -6.47 21.79
CA SER A 161 -11.64 -6.95 22.60
C SER A 161 -11.07 -5.81 23.46
N THR A 162 -10.44 -6.14 24.58
CA THR A 162 -9.57 -5.17 25.26
C THR A 162 -8.32 -4.92 24.39
N PRO A 163 -7.57 -3.81 24.58
CA PRO A 163 -6.34 -3.56 23.82
C PRO A 163 -5.34 -4.72 23.89
N GLU A 164 -5.13 -5.31 25.07
CA GLU A 164 -4.19 -6.42 25.26
C GLU A 164 -4.63 -7.68 24.50
N GLU A 165 -5.93 -7.98 24.54
CA GLU A 165 -6.50 -9.10 23.82
C GLU A 165 -6.42 -8.87 22.30
N GLN A 166 -6.70 -7.65 21.84
CA GLN A 166 -6.58 -7.30 20.43
C GLN A 166 -5.15 -7.43 19.91
N ILE A 167 -4.14 -6.99 20.70
CA ILE A 167 -2.73 -7.19 20.37
C ILE A 167 -2.42 -8.69 20.22
N ARG A 168 -2.90 -9.53 21.15
CA ARG A 168 -2.70 -10.99 21.10
C ARG A 168 -3.32 -11.60 19.85
N LEU A 169 -4.55 -11.21 19.50
CA LEU A 169 -5.25 -11.66 18.31
C LEU A 169 -4.52 -11.24 17.03
N ASN A 170 -4.06 -9.98 16.95
CA ASN A 170 -3.28 -9.47 15.83
C ASN A 170 -1.98 -10.26 15.64
N LEU A 171 -1.21 -10.50 16.71
CA LEU A 171 0.03 -11.28 16.62
C LEU A 171 -0.22 -12.73 16.19
N ALA A 172 -1.29 -13.36 16.67
CA ALA A 172 -1.68 -14.71 16.25
C ALA A 172 -2.07 -14.75 14.77
N LEU A 173 -2.82 -13.74 14.29
CA LEU A 173 -3.17 -13.60 12.88
C LEU A 173 -1.91 -13.43 12.01
N MET A 174 -0.96 -12.58 12.44
CA MET A 174 0.30 -12.40 11.73
C MET A 174 1.11 -13.69 11.64
N TYR A 175 1.20 -14.45 12.73
CA TYR A 175 1.83 -15.76 12.68
C TYR A 175 1.10 -16.71 11.72
N ASN A 176 -0.22 -16.65 11.63
CA ASN A 176 -0.95 -17.42 10.65
C ASN A 176 -0.65 -17.00 9.20
N HIS A 177 -0.79 -15.72 8.88
CA HIS A 177 -0.62 -15.21 7.52
C HIS A 177 0.83 -15.30 7.02
N MET A 178 1.82 -15.27 7.92
CA MET A 178 3.25 -15.28 7.53
C MET A 178 3.93 -16.64 7.72
N VAL A 179 3.38 -17.54 8.55
CA VAL A 179 4.07 -18.79 8.95
C VAL A 179 3.18 -20.02 8.89
N SER A 180 2.07 -20.06 9.65
CA SER A 180 1.30 -21.31 9.81
C SER A 180 0.31 -21.58 8.66
N GLY A 181 -0.25 -20.55 8.04
CA GLY A 181 -1.12 -20.63 6.86
C GLY A 181 -0.37 -20.50 5.53
N ALA A 182 0.76 -19.78 5.50
CA ALA A 182 1.56 -19.52 4.30
C ALA A 182 2.54 -20.68 3.95
N LYS A 183 2.06 -21.92 3.92
CA LYS A 183 2.91 -23.11 3.73
C LYS A 183 3.44 -23.31 2.31
N THR A 184 2.85 -22.65 1.33
CA THR A 184 3.25 -22.74 -0.08
C THR A 184 3.23 -21.35 -0.71
N ALA A 185 3.92 -21.18 -1.83
CA ALA A 185 3.88 -19.94 -2.60
C ALA A 185 2.45 -19.57 -3.00
N GLN A 186 1.60 -20.53 -3.34
CA GLN A 186 0.19 -20.27 -3.67
C GLN A 186 -0.63 -19.82 -2.46
N LEU A 187 -0.40 -20.39 -1.28
CA LEU A 187 -1.09 -19.99 -0.05
C LEU A 187 -0.64 -18.61 0.44
N PHE A 188 0.58 -18.18 0.10
CA PHE A 188 1.10 -16.86 0.47
C PHE A 188 0.83 -15.78 -0.58
N LEU A 189 1.18 -16.04 -1.84
CA LEU A 189 1.09 -15.07 -2.94
C LEU A 189 -0.30 -15.03 -3.57
N GLY A 190 -1.08 -16.11 -3.46
CA GLY A 190 -2.35 -16.29 -4.14
C GLY A 190 -2.27 -17.20 -5.37
N CYS A 191 -3.44 -17.46 -5.97
CA CYS A 191 -3.56 -18.36 -7.13
C CYS A 191 -2.90 -17.79 -8.38
N PRO A 192 -2.40 -18.67 -9.28
CA PRO A 192 -1.95 -18.27 -10.60
C PRO A 192 -3.02 -17.54 -11.41
N TYR A 193 -2.63 -16.45 -12.05
CA TYR A 193 -3.47 -15.64 -12.93
C TYR A 193 -2.77 -15.44 -14.27
N LYS A 194 -3.45 -15.80 -15.35
CA LYS A 194 -2.93 -15.85 -16.72
C LYS A 194 -3.94 -15.21 -17.68
N THR A 195 -3.47 -14.81 -18.86
CA THR A 195 -4.34 -14.29 -19.93
C THR A 195 -5.49 -15.25 -20.23
N GLY A 196 -6.70 -14.71 -20.38
CA GLY A 196 -7.93 -15.47 -20.60
C GLY A 196 -8.60 -16.00 -19.33
N ALA A 197 -8.04 -15.75 -18.13
CA ALA A 197 -8.66 -16.13 -16.87
C ALA A 197 -9.52 -15.01 -16.28
N ASP A 198 -10.71 -15.37 -15.79
CA ASP A 198 -11.51 -14.54 -14.88
C ASP A 198 -11.40 -15.06 -13.43
N MET A 199 -11.27 -14.14 -12.48
CA MET A 199 -11.13 -14.43 -11.05
C MET A 199 -12.36 -15.11 -10.44
N VAL A 200 -13.51 -15.14 -11.14
CA VAL A 200 -14.72 -15.86 -10.70
C VAL A 200 -14.50 -17.38 -10.67
N THR A 201 -13.51 -17.90 -11.41
CA THR A 201 -13.29 -19.35 -11.56
C THR A 201 -12.22 -19.93 -10.63
N THR A 202 -11.52 -19.10 -9.85
CA THR A 202 -10.50 -19.56 -8.91
C THR A 202 -11.08 -19.63 -7.50
N PRO A 203 -11.06 -20.80 -6.81
CA PRO A 203 -11.62 -20.90 -5.48
C PRO A 203 -10.96 -19.90 -4.53
N TYR A 204 -11.80 -19.15 -3.81
CA TYR A 204 -11.39 -18.22 -2.77
C TYR A 204 -10.57 -18.96 -1.71
N LEU A 205 -9.25 -18.83 -1.77
CA LEU A 205 -8.43 -18.90 -0.57
C LEU A 205 -8.50 -17.49 0.02
N LEU A 206 -9.31 -17.36 1.07
CA LEU A 206 -9.40 -16.16 1.88
C LEU A 206 -7.99 -15.83 2.39
N LEU A 207 -7.46 -14.70 1.94
CA LEU A 207 -6.57 -13.83 2.71
C LEU A 207 -7.42 -12.67 3.21
#